data_AF-A0A9R1QVX1-F1
#
_entry.id   AF-A0A9R1QVX1-F1
#
_cell.length_a   1.000
_cell.length_b   1.000
_cell.length_c   1.000
_cell.angle_alpha   90.00
_cell.angle_beta   90.00
_cell.angle_gamma   90.00
#
_symmetry.space_group_name_H-M   'P 1'
#
loop_
_entity.id
_entity.type
_entity.pdbx_description
1 polymer ?
#
loop_
_entity_poly.entity_id
_entity_poly.type
_entity_poly.pdbx_seq_one_letter_code
_entity_poly.pdbx_strand_id
1 'polypeptide(L)'
;MESVVKKPERHFVLVHGLCHGAWCWYRLATILRSAGHRVTAPDLAACGASPVRVDEVRSFAEYSRPLTDAVAAVPPGEKVVLVGHSYGGYSLALAMEAHPDKVAVAVFVAAAMPAAGCPMSHLLSQIMEETATDSATDSVPAVTGGAETFLLGPERLSRRLYQRSSAEDLALATALVRPARWFLDDAAMTESVLTADRYGAVRRACVVTEEDATWAAESQRRMASRCPGVEVAAVEGADHMPMFSTPHRLAAVLMEIADNVIETTSGDDPQRPCKTFLLGPEYMAQRLYQLSPPEDLTLATMLVRPSRQFVDDAAMSGEGVLTVERYGAVSRVYVLAEEDASWSPEFQLRMASWNPGTEAAGEAADGVEHVEPERAAELRGEAEEEADENHHGKTLVENRPLVSVLEGL
;
A
#
# COMPACT_ATOMS: atom_id res chain seq x y z
N MET A 1 12.99 0.55 -35.38
CA MET A 1 12.00 -0.39 -34.83
C MET A 1 12.04 -0.17 -33.32
N GLU A 2 11.19 0.74 -32.82
CA GLU A 2 11.13 1.07 -31.39
C GLU A 2 10.71 -0.17 -30.62
N SER A 3 11.61 -0.69 -29.77
CA SER A 3 11.24 -1.67 -28.77
C SER A 3 10.44 -0.95 -27.69
N VAL A 4 9.12 -0.88 -27.85
CA VAL A 4 8.21 -0.48 -26.78
C VAL A 4 8.48 -1.42 -25.61
N VAL A 5 9.08 -0.89 -24.53
CA VAL A 5 9.24 -1.63 -23.27
C VAL A 5 7.82 -1.91 -22.79
N LYS A 6 7.36 -3.14 -23.01
CA LYS A 6 6.01 -3.55 -22.64
C LYS A 6 5.98 -3.65 -21.11
N LYS A 7 5.17 -2.82 -20.44
CA LYS A 7 4.96 -2.95 -19.00
C LYS A 7 4.59 -4.40 -18.66
N PRO A 8 5.12 -4.98 -17.57
CA PRO A 8 4.86 -6.36 -17.22
C PRO A 8 3.35 -6.56 -17.02
N GLU A 9 2.81 -7.57 -17.69
CA GLU A 9 1.43 -7.97 -17.48
C GLU A 9 1.29 -8.49 -16.04
N ARG A 10 0.23 -8.06 -15.35
CA ARG A 10 -0.09 -8.47 -13.98
C ARG A 10 -1.46 -9.13 -13.98
N HIS A 11 -1.69 -10.02 -13.02
CA HIS A 11 -3.01 -10.61 -12.79
C HIS A 11 -3.58 -10.09 -11.46
N PHE A 12 -4.60 -9.24 -11.57
CA PHE A 12 -5.35 -8.71 -10.43
C PHE A 12 -6.50 -9.64 -10.05
N VAL A 13 -6.62 -9.97 -8.77
CA VAL A 13 -7.77 -10.67 -8.20
C VAL A 13 -8.49 -9.71 -7.25
N LEU A 14 -9.71 -9.31 -7.63
CA LEU A 14 -10.47 -8.25 -6.96
C LEU A 14 -11.57 -8.85 -6.08
N VAL A 15 -11.58 -8.50 -4.79
CA VAL A 15 -12.43 -9.13 -3.77
C VAL A 15 -13.32 -8.09 -3.12
N HIS A 16 -14.63 -8.25 -3.29
CA HIS A 16 -15.62 -7.29 -2.82
C HIS A 16 -15.81 -7.31 -1.29
N GLY A 17 -16.36 -6.22 -0.76
CA GLY A 17 -16.77 -6.09 0.64
C GLY A 17 -18.09 -6.78 0.97
N LEU A 18 -18.56 -6.59 2.21
CA LEU A 18 -19.79 -7.19 2.72
C LEU A 18 -21.00 -6.75 1.88
N CYS A 19 -21.97 -7.66 1.70
CA CYS A 19 -23.22 -7.48 0.93
C CYS A 19 -23.04 -7.25 -0.58
N HIS A 20 -21.83 -7.00 -1.06
CA HIS A 20 -21.54 -6.74 -2.47
C HIS A 20 -21.23 -8.05 -3.22
N GLY A 21 -20.88 -7.93 -4.49
CA GLY A 21 -20.42 -9.01 -5.36
C GLY A 21 -19.37 -8.49 -6.34
N ALA A 22 -18.87 -9.36 -7.20
CA ALA A 22 -17.91 -9.05 -8.26
C ALA A 22 -18.36 -7.88 -9.17
N TRP A 23 -19.67 -7.66 -9.28
CA TRP A 23 -20.26 -6.55 -10.03
C TRP A 23 -19.73 -5.18 -9.61
N CYS A 24 -19.31 -4.97 -8.35
CA CYS A 24 -18.81 -3.66 -7.91
C CYS A 24 -17.50 -3.27 -8.61
N TRP A 25 -16.78 -4.23 -9.18
CA TRP A 25 -15.50 -4.01 -9.83
C TRP A 25 -15.59 -3.68 -11.32
N TYR A 26 -16.79 -3.58 -11.93
CA TYR A 26 -16.89 -3.54 -13.40
C TYR A 26 -16.10 -2.38 -14.05
N ARG A 27 -16.10 -1.18 -13.45
CA ARG A 27 -15.33 -0.03 -13.96
C ARG A 27 -13.83 -0.28 -13.83
N LEU A 28 -13.37 -0.63 -12.63
CA LEU A 28 -11.96 -0.87 -12.36
C LEU A 28 -11.40 -2.03 -13.19
N ALA A 29 -12.12 -3.14 -13.28
CA ALA A 29 -11.73 -4.29 -14.08
C ALA A 29 -11.62 -3.93 -15.56
N THR A 30 -12.49 -3.04 -16.07
CA THR A 30 -12.41 -2.54 -17.45
C THR A 30 -11.16 -1.70 -17.66
N ILE A 31 -10.84 -0.80 -16.73
CA ILE A 31 -9.64 0.06 -16.81
C ILE A 31 -8.37 -0.80 -16.78
N LEU A 32 -8.24 -1.71 -15.81
CA LEU A 32 -7.08 -2.59 -15.67
C LEU A 32 -6.88 -3.52 -16.88
N ARG A 33 -7.97 -4.07 -17.45
CA ARG A 33 -7.91 -4.86 -18.69
C ARG A 33 -7.49 -4.02 -19.89
N SER A 34 -7.98 -2.79 -19.98
CA SER A 34 -7.60 -1.85 -21.05
C SER A 34 -6.14 -1.44 -20.97
N ALA A 35 -5.56 -1.42 -19.76
CA ALA A 35 -4.13 -1.24 -19.53
C ALA A 35 -3.28 -2.50 -19.82
N GLY A 36 -3.89 -3.61 -20.21
CA GLY A 36 -3.21 -4.84 -20.61
C GLY A 36 -3.02 -5.86 -19.49
N HIS A 37 -3.67 -5.70 -18.33
CA HIS A 37 -3.59 -6.64 -17.22
C HIS A 37 -4.72 -7.70 -17.25
N ARG A 38 -4.48 -8.87 -16.67
CA ARG A 38 -5.52 -9.87 -16.40
C ARG A 38 -6.28 -9.49 -15.14
N VAL A 39 -7.59 -9.71 -15.14
CA VAL A 39 -8.44 -9.40 -13.98
C VAL A 39 -9.44 -10.53 -13.75
N THR A 40 -9.40 -11.09 -12.55
CA THR A 40 -10.41 -11.99 -12.00
C THR A 40 -11.13 -11.29 -10.85
N ALA A 41 -12.46 -11.36 -10.81
CA ALA A 41 -13.25 -10.87 -9.69
C ALA A 41 -14.25 -11.97 -9.31
N PRO A 42 -13.96 -12.82 -8.32
CA PRO A 42 -14.89 -13.86 -7.91
C PRO A 42 -16.03 -13.25 -7.09
N ASP A 43 -17.23 -13.83 -7.24
CA ASP A 43 -18.27 -13.70 -6.23
C ASP A 43 -17.92 -14.63 -5.06
N LEU A 44 -17.83 -14.08 -3.85
CA LEU A 44 -17.72 -14.90 -2.64
C LEU A 44 -19.01 -15.69 -2.41
N ALA A 45 -18.97 -16.71 -1.54
CA ALA A 45 -20.13 -17.57 -1.36
C ALA A 45 -21.34 -16.77 -0.85
N ALA A 46 -22.51 -16.99 -1.47
CA ALA A 46 -23.74 -16.25 -1.23
C ALA A 46 -23.74 -14.74 -1.57
N CYS A 47 -22.70 -14.26 -2.26
CA CYS A 47 -22.57 -12.88 -2.73
C CYS A 47 -22.80 -12.76 -4.25
N GLY A 48 -23.08 -11.55 -4.72
CA GLY A 48 -23.30 -11.25 -6.14
C GLY A 48 -24.22 -12.26 -6.85
N ALA A 49 -23.73 -12.89 -7.91
CA ALA A 49 -24.47 -13.88 -8.70
C ALA A 49 -24.32 -15.33 -8.18
N SER A 50 -23.67 -15.54 -7.03
CA SER A 50 -23.52 -16.87 -6.42
C SER A 50 -24.89 -17.53 -6.18
N PRO A 51 -25.10 -18.79 -6.62
CA PRO A 51 -26.37 -19.49 -6.40
C PRO A 51 -26.53 -19.97 -4.94
N VAL A 52 -25.45 -19.98 -4.17
CA VAL A 52 -25.43 -20.40 -2.76
C VAL A 52 -26.26 -19.43 -1.92
N ARG A 53 -27.03 -19.95 -0.97
CA ARG A 53 -27.80 -19.14 -0.03
C ARG A 53 -26.97 -18.78 1.18
N VAL A 54 -27.25 -17.63 1.79
CA VAL A 54 -26.49 -17.15 2.98
C VAL A 54 -26.60 -18.09 4.18
N ASP A 55 -27.69 -18.85 4.29
CA ASP A 55 -27.91 -19.86 5.33
C ASP A 55 -27.21 -21.21 5.06
N GLU A 56 -26.72 -21.42 3.84
CA GLU A 56 -25.96 -22.61 3.45
C GLU A 56 -24.46 -22.44 3.71
N VAL A 57 -23.96 -21.21 3.73
CA VAL A 57 -22.57 -20.91 4.10
C VAL A 57 -22.46 -21.05 5.63
N ARG A 58 -21.65 -21.98 6.13
CA ARG A 58 -21.55 -22.28 7.56
C ARG A 58 -20.31 -21.72 8.21
N SER A 59 -19.26 -21.45 7.46
CA SER A 59 -18.00 -20.92 7.99
C SER A 59 -17.45 -19.76 7.18
N PHE A 60 -16.55 -18.99 7.80
CA PHE A 60 -15.85 -17.92 7.08
C PHE A 60 -14.92 -18.49 6.00
N ALA A 61 -14.35 -19.68 6.24
CA ALA A 61 -13.58 -20.40 5.22
C ALA A 61 -14.45 -20.78 3.99
N GLU A 62 -15.69 -21.25 4.19
CA GLU A 62 -16.62 -21.51 3.08
C GLU A 62 -17.01 -20.22 2.35
N TYR A 63 -17.19 -19.11 3.08
CA TYR A 63 -17.44 -17.80 2.49
C TYR A 63 -16.31 -17.36 1.55
N SER A 64 -15.06 -17.48 2.01
CA SER A 64 -13.86 -17.09 1.26
C SER A 64 -13.39 -18.11 0.21
N ARG A 65 -14.00 -19.31 0.17
CA ARG A 65 -13.56 -20.41 -0.70
C ARG A 65 -13.43 -20.04 -2.18
N PRO A 66 -14.35 -19.29 -2.81
CA PRO A 66 -14.19 -18.90 -4.22
C PRO A 66 -12.90 -18.10 -4.48
N LEU A 67 -12.45 -17.29 -3.52
CA LEU A 67 -11.19 -16.58 -3.62
C LEU A 67 -10.00 -17.52 -3.43
N THR A 68 -10.00 -18.34 -2.37
CA THR A 68 -8.87 -19.24 -2.10
C THR A 68 -8.68 -20.24 -3.24
N ASP A 69 -9.76 -20.78 -3.81
CA ASP A 69 -9.72 -21.66 -4.97
C ASP A 69 -9.18 -20.92 -6.21
N ALA A 70 -9.54 -19.65 -6.42
CA ALA A 70 -9.02 -18.85 -7.53
C ALA A 70 -7.51 -18.58 -7.41
N VAL A 71 -7.02 -18.32 -6.19
CA VAL A 71 -5.58 -18.15 -5.92
C VAL A 71 -4.85 -19.49 -6.05
N ALA A 72 -5.43 -20.58 -5.54
CA ALA A 72 -4.88 -21.92 -5.68
C ALA A 72 -4.75 -22.35 -7.15
N ALA A 73 -5.64 -21.90 -8.03
CA ALA A 73 -5.61 -22.20 -9.46
C ALA A 73 -4.55 -21.42 -10.26
N VAL A 74 -3.87 -20.42 -9.66
CA VAL A 74 -2.79 -19.68 -10.33
C VAL A 74 -1.65 -20.65 -10.70
N PRO A 75 -1.15 -20.62 -11.96
CA PRO A 75 -0.11 -21.53 -12.42
C PRO A 75 1.16 -21.46 -11.57
N PRO A 76 1.92 -22.57 -11.45
CA PRO A 76 3.23 -22.55 -10.79
C PRO A 76 4.16 -21.50 -11.42
N GLY A 77 4.82 -20.71 -10.59
CA GLY A 77 5.72 -19.63 -11.02
C GLY A 77 5.04 -18.30 -11.33
N GLU A 78 3.70 -18.26 -11.39
CA GLU A 78 2.94 -17.01 -11.48
C GLU A 78 2.49 -16.52 -10.10
N LYS A 79 2.37 -15.19 -9.96
CA LYS A 79 1.84 -14.55 -8.76
C LYS A 79 0.76 -13.53 -9.13
N VAL A 80 -0.18 -13.34 -8.22
CA VAL A 80 -1.28 -12.38 -8.39
C VAL A 80 -1.14 -11.17 -7.48
N VAL A 81 -1.73 -10.06 -7.92
CA VAL A 81 -2.01 -8.89 -7.09
C VAL A 81 -3.40 -9.09 -6.49
N LEU A 82 -3.47 -9.33 -5.19
CA LEU A 82 -4.75 -9.41 -4.49
C LEU A 82 -5.22 -8.01 -4.12
N VAL A 83 -6.48 -7.68 -4.39
CA VAL A 83 -7.07 -6.39 -4.01
C VAL A 83 -8.37 -6.66 -3.26
N GLY A 84 -8.40 -6.33 -1.98
CA GLY A 84 -9.55 -6.52 -1.11
C GLY A 84 -10.17 -5.20 -0.73
N HIS A 85 -11.49 -5.10 -0.82
CA HIS A 85 -12.25 -3.93 -0.40
C HIS A 85 -13.01 -4.21 0.89
N SER A 86 -12.98 -3.26 1.84
CA SER A 86 -13.78 -3.32 3.07
C SER A 86 -13.62 -4.67 3.79
N TYR A 87 -14.72 -5.36 4.09
CA TYR A 87 -14.75 -6.69 4.69
C TYR A 87 -14.01 -7.78 3.87
N GLY A 88 -13.82 -7.57 2.57
CA GLY A 88 -13.05 -8.46 1.69
C GLY A 88 -11.58 -8.60 2.13
N GLY A 89 -11.06 -7.66 2.91
CA GLY A 89 -9.72 -7.74 3.51
C GLY A 89 -9.51 -8.98 4.40
N TYR A 90 -10.54 -9.45 5.11
CA TYR A 90 -10.45 -10.69 5.88
C TYR A 90 -10.33 -11.94 4.99
N SER A 91 -11.03 -11.94 3.84
CA SER A 91 -10.91 -13.03 2.86
C SER A 91 -9.53 -13.01 2.19
N LEU A 92 -8.98 -11.81 1.94
CA LEU A 92 -7.58 -11.64 1.50
C LEU A 92 -6.61 -12.26 2.50
N ALA A 93 -6.78 -11.98 3.80
CA ALA A 93 -5.90 -12.51 4.84
C ALA A 93 -5.89 -14.05 4.85
N LEU A 94 -7.05 -14.72 4.70
CA LEU A 94 -7.11 -16.17 4.55
C LEU A 94 -6.43 -16.68 3.28
N ALA A 95 -6.59 -16.00 2.15
CA ALA A 95 -5.94 -16.40 0.91
C ALA A 95 -4.41 -16.26 0.99
N MET A 96 -3.92 -15.22 1.64
CA MET A 96 -2.49 -14.99 1.92
C MET A 96 -1.95 -16.04 2.90
N GLU A 97 -2.70 -16.39 3.94
CA GLU A 97 -2.32 -17.45 4.87
C GLU A 97 -2.27 -18.82 4.16
N ALA A 98 -3.20 -19.10 3.25
CA ALA A 98 -3.27 -20.37 2.53
C ALA A 98 -2.21 -20.49 1.42
N HIS A 99 -1.96 -19.42 0.67
CA HIS A 99 -1.14 -19.42 -0.56
C HIS A 99 -0.17 -18.23 -0.63
N PRO A 100 0.71 -18.02 0.37
CA PRO A 100 1.59 -16.85 0.41
C PRO A 100 2.56 -16.81 -0.78
N ASP A 101 2.94 -17.97 -1.32
CA ASP A 101 3.82 -18.14 -2.47
C ASP A 101 3.20 -17.66 -3.80
N LYS A 102 1.87 -17.56 -3.87
CA LYS A 102 1.12 -17.16 -5.07
C LYS A 102 0.73 -15.69 -5.08
N VAL A 103 1.03 -14.95 -4.02
CA VAL A 103 0.67 -13.53 -3.88
C VAL A 103 1.91 -12.67 -4.04
N ALA A 104 1.90 -11.78 -5.03
CA ALA A 104 2.98 -10.81 -5.24
C ALA A 104 2.87 -9.64 -4.26
N VAL A 105 1.66 -9.13 -4.10
CA VAL A 105 1.29 -8.09 -3.15
C VAL A 105 -0.21 -8.18 -2.86
N ALA A 106 -0.59 -7.92 -1.60
CA ALA A 106 -1.98 -7.80 -1.17
C ALA A 106 -2.31 -6.34 -0.85
N VAL A 107 -3.32 -5.80 -1.52
CA VAL A 107 -3.74 -4.40 -1.43
C VAL A 107 -5.08 -4.31 -0.73
N PHE A 108 -5.11 -3.62 0.40
CA PHE A 108 -6.28 -3.41 1.25
C PHE A 108 -6.85 -2.02 0.96
N VAL A 109 -7.94 -1.94 0.18
CA VAL A 109 -8.56 -0.69 -0.25
C VAL A 109 -9.75 -0.37 0.65
N ALA A 110 -9.62 0.66 1.50
CA ALA A 110 -10.61 0.95 2.55
C ALA A 110 -11.03 -0.31 3.33
N ALA A 111 -10.07 -1.22 3.56
CA ALA A 111 -10.33 -2.61 3.92
C ALA A 111 -9.76 -3.00 5.27
N ALA A 112 -10.40 -3.97 5.91
CA ALA A 112 -9.91 -4.54 7.15
C ALA A 112 -8.62 -5.33 6.91
N MET A 113 -7.54 -4.92 7.58
CA MET A 113 -6.22 -5.54 7.52
C MET A 113 -5.83 -6.03 8.92
N PRO A 114 -6.17 -7.28 9.27
CA PRO A 114 -5.86 -7.85 10.59
C PRO A 114 -4.35 -7.98 10.81
N ALA A 115 -3.90 -7.91 12.06
CA ALA A 115 -2.51 -8.15 12.42
C ALA A 115 -2.24 -9.67 12.55
N ALA A 116 -1.04 -10.10 12.15
CA ALA A 116 -0.61 -11.49 12.36
C ALA A 116 -0.56 -11.82 13.87
N GLY A 117 -0.96 -13.04 14.25
CA GLY A 117 -1.00 -13.49 15.63
C GLY A 117 -2.20 -13.00 16.45
N CYS A 118 -3.05 -12.14 15.89
CA CYS A 118 -4.28 -11.67 16.53
C CYS A 118 -5.53 -12.28 15.86
N PRO A 119 -6.58 -12.58 16.63
CA PRO A 119 -7.89 -12.92 16.06
C PRO A 119 -8.41 -11.79 15.15
N MET A 120 -8.96 -12.16 13.99
CA MET A 120 -9.54 -11.19 13.06
C MET A 120 -10.77 -10.48 13.66
N SER A 121 -11.51 -11.17 14.54
CA SER A 121 -12.67 -10.64 15.25
C SER A 121 -12.33 -9.44 16.15
N HIS A 122 -11.09 -9.32 16.65
CA HIS A 122 -10.67 -8.16 17.44
C HIS A 122 -10.71 -6.87 16.61
N LEU A 123 -10.14 -6.92 15.40
CA LEU A 123 -10.20 -5.77 14.48
C LEU A 123 -11.65 -5.48 14.08
N LEU A 124 -12.45 -6.52 13.83
CA LEU A 124 -13.86 -6.34 13.44
C LEU A 124 -14.65 -5.64 14.54
N SER A 125 -14.47 -6.06 15.79
CA SER A 125 -15.13 -5.46 16.95
C SER A 125 -14.76 -3.98 17.11
N GLN A 126 -13.47 -3.65 16.93
CA GLN A 126 -13.01 -2.26 16.97
C GLN A 126 -13.63 -1.43 15.83
N ILE A 127 -13.64 -1.94 14.60
CA ILE A 127 -14.27 -1.25 13.47
C ILE A 127 -15.75 -1.01 13.76
N MET A 128 -16.46 -2.03 14.25
CA MET A 128 -17.88 -1.92 14.60
C MET A 128 -18.13 -0.87 15.67
N GLU A 129 -17.28 -0.78 16.71
CA GLU A 129 -17.37 0.22 17.78
C GLU A 129 -17.12 1.64 17.26
N GLU A 130 -16.06 1.85 16.47
CA GLU A 130 -15.76 3.14 15.82
C GLU A 130 -16.88 3.58 14.87
N THR A 131 -17.59 2.62 14.30
CA THR A 131 -18.68 2.79 13.34
C THR A 131 -20.08 2.83 13.98
N ALA A 132 -20.19 2.62 15.30
CA ALA A 132 -21.48 2.36 15.98
C ALA A 132 -22.30 3.63 16.23
N THR A 133 -21.66 4.80 16.35
CA THR A 133 -22.34 6.11 16.56
C THR A 133 -23.10 6.61 15.32
N ASP A 134 -23.04 5.80 14.26
CA ASP A 134 -23.79 5.72 13.03
C ASP A 134 -25.30 5.97 13.02
N SER A 135 -25.82 7.19 12.96
CA SER A 135 -27.30 7.43 12.94
C SER A 135 -28.05 6.84 11.72
N ALA A 136 -27.35 6.33 10.70
CA ALA A 136 -27.92 5.62 9.55
C ALA A 136 -28.17 4.13 9.89
N THR A 137 -29.25 3.88 10.62
CA THR A 137 -29.63 2.56 11.17
C THR A 137 -30.61 1.78 10.30
N ASP A 138 -30.81 2.17 9.04
CA ASP A 138 -31.72 1.44 8.13
C ASP A 138 -31.14 0.09 7.65
N SER A 139 -29.91 -0.22 8.04
CA SER A 139 -29.31 -1.53 7.83
C SER A 139 -29.94 -2.54 8.78
N VAL A 140 -30.42 -3.65 8.22
CA VAL A 140 -31.28 -4.58 8.94
C VAL A 140 -30.46 -5.79 9.38
N PRO A 141 -30.21 -5.99 10.69
CA PRO A 141 -29.89 -7.32 11.19
C PRO A 141 -31.13 -8.21 11.02
N ALA A 142 -30.94 -9.37 10.42
CA ALA A 142 -32.02 -10.31 10.14
C ALA A 142 -31.56 -11.73 10.43
N VAL A 143 -32.50 -12.62 10.72
CA VAL A 143 -32.24 -14.06 10.74
C VAL A 143 -32.78 -14.65 9.44
N THR A 144 -31.88 -15.07 8.55
CA THR A 144 -32.25 -15.73 7.28
C THR A 144 -31.90 -17.20 7.39
N GLY A 145 -32.89 -18.10 7.30
CA GLY A 145 -32.66 -19.54 7.36
C GLY A 145 -31.99 -20.04 8.66
N GLY A 146 -32.19 -19.32 9.77
CA GLY A 146 -31.56 -19.63 11.07
C GLY A 146 -30.14 -19.07 11.25
N ALA A 147 -29.62 -18.32 10.28
CA ALA A 147 -28.34 -17.63 10.39
C ALA A 147 -28.53 -16.13 10.63
N GLU A 148 -27.74 -15.55 11.52
CA GLU A 148 -27.67 -14.09 11.70
C GLU A 148 -27.01 -13.45 10.48
N THR A 149 -27.73 -12.53 9.86
CA THR A 149 -27.38 -11.84 8.62
C THR A 149 -27.49 -10.34 8.80
N PHE A 150 -26.79 -9.62 7.94
CA PHE A 150 -26.78 -8.18 7.89
C PHE A 150 -26.98 -7.75 6.44
N LEU A 151 -27.87 -6.78 6.22
CA LEU A 151 -28.08 -6.15 4.92
C LEU A 151 -27.87 -4.64 5.05
N LEU A 152 -27.08 -4.08 4.13
CA LEU A 152 -26.88 -2.63 4.04
C LEU A 152 -28.17 -1.97 3.55
N GLY A 153 -28.66 -0.99 4.30
CA GLY A 153 -29.85 -0.23 3.95
C GLY A 153 -29.57 0.89 2.94
N PRO A 154 -30.56 1.35 2.16
CA PRO A 154 -30.41 2.41 1.16
C PRO A 154 -29.84 3.75 1.69
N GLU A 155 -30.25 4.22 2.87
CA GLU A 155 -29.74 5.46 3.47
C GLU A 155 -28.28 5.31 3.92
N ARG A 156 -27.92 4.14 4.48
CA ARG A 156 -26.51 3.85 4.77
C ARG A 156 -25.69 3.78 3.48
N LEU A 157 -26.19 3.11 2.43
CA LEU A 157 -25.52 3.08 1.13
C LEU A 157 -25.28 4.49 0.61
N SER A 158 -26.31 5.34 0.56
CA SER A 158 -26.22 6.68 -0.02
C SER A 158 -25.34 7.64 0.78
N ARG A 159 -25.41 7.60 2.13
CA ARG A 159 -24.73 8.59 2.98
C ARG A 159 -23.32 8.18 3.38
N ARG A 160 -23.00 6.89 3.36
CA ARG A 160 -21.79 6.35 3.99
C ARG A 160 -20.87 5.62 3.04
N LEU A 161 -21.44 4.92 2.06
CA LEU A 161 -20.65 4.14 1.10
C LEU A 161 -20.49 4.87 -0.24
N TYR A 162 -21.59 5.41 -0.77
CA TYR A 162 -21.71 5.96 -2.12
C TYR A 162 -21.88 7.50 -2.12
N GLN A 163 -21.50 8.20 -1.05
CA GLN A 163 -21.76 9.64 -0.88
C GLN A 163 -21.02 10.53 -1.89
N ARG A 164 -20.01 10.00 -2.58
CA ARG A 164 -19.31 10.69 -3.69
C ARG A 164 -19.49 9.99 -5.03
N SER A 165 -20.20 8.87 -5.05
CA SER A 165 -20.51 8.10 -6.25
C SER A 165 -21.74 8.66 -6.97
N SER A 166 -21.90 8.28 -8.24
CA SER A 166 -23.05 8.74 -9.02
C SER A 166 -24.38 8.15 -8.52
N ALA A 167 -25.50 8.81 -8.85
CA ALA A 167 -26.82 8.30 -8.51
C ALA A 167 -27.11 6.95 -9.19
N GLU A 168 -26.57 6.73 -10.39
CA GLU A 168 -26.64 5.48 -11.14
C GLU A 168 -25.91 4.34 -10.43
N ASP A 169 -24.74 4.62 -9.86
CA ASP A 169 -23.98 3.62 -9.09
C ASP A 169 -24.67 3.27 -7.78
N LEU A 170 -25.25 4.26 -7.09
CA LEU A 170 -26.09 4.02 -5.91
C LEU A 170 -27.33 3.19 -6.24
N ALA A 171 -27.99 3.47 -7.36
CA ALA A 171 -29.16 2.71 -7.81
C ALA A 171 -28.78 1.26 -8.14
N LEU A 172 -27.65 1.06 -8.82
CA LEU A 172 -27.09 -0.26 -9.09
C LEU A 172 -26.81 -1.02 -7.79
N ALA A 173 -26.15 -0.38 -6.83
CA ALA A 173 -25.82 -0.99 -5.56
C ALA A 173 -27.07 -1.38 -4.77
N THR A 174 -28.04 -0.47 -4.67
CA THR A 174 -29.32 -0.71 -3.99
C THR A 174 -30.07 -1.92 -4.56
N ALA A 175 -29.96 -2.15 -5.88
CA ALA A 175 -30.59 -3.28 -6.55
C ALA A 175 -29.84 -4.62 -6.38
N LEU A 176 -28.53 -4.58 -6.11
CA LEU A 176 -27.65 -5.76 -6.16
C LEU A 176 -27.09 -6.20 -4.81
N VAL A 177 -27.18 -5.38 -3.75
CA VAL A 177 -26.75 -5.80 -2.41
C VAL A 177 -27.55 -7.00 -1.93
N ARG A 178 -26.86 -7.94 -1.27
CA ARG A 178 -27.44 -9.16 -0.71
C ARG A 178 -27.15 -9.26 0.78
N PRO A 179 -27.98 -9.95 1.58
CA PRO A 179 -27.65 -10.23 2.97
C PRO A 179 -26.35 -11.04 3.07
N ALA A 180 -25.49 -10.65 4.01
CA ALA A 180 -24.22 -11.33 4.27
C ALA A 180 -24.04 -11.55 5.78
N ARG A 181 -23.00 -12.28 6.18
CA ARG A 181 -22.70 -12.54 7.60
C ARG A 181 -21.34 -12.01 7.99
N TRP A 182 -21.24 -11.63 9.26
CA TRP A 182 -20.00 -11.20 9.89
C TRP A 182 -19.16 -12.36 10.44
N PHE A 183 -19.76 -13.55 10.56
CA PHE A 183 -19.11 -14.78 11.07
C PHE A 183 -18.41 -14.58 12.43
N LEU A 184 -19.05 -13.83 13.35
CA LEU A 184 -18.45 -13.42 14.62
C LEU A 184 -18.01 -14.59 15.50
N ASP A 185 -18.70 -15.72 15.42
CA ASP A 185 -18.43 -16.94 16.22
C ASP A 185 -17.61 -18.00 15.47
N ASP A 186 -17.15 -17.71 14.24
CA ASP A 186 -16.40 -18.67 13.44
C ASP A 186 -14.94 -18.78 13.90
N ALA A 187 -14.41 -20.00 13.97
CA ALA A 187 -13.04 -20.26 14.42
C ALA A 187 -12.00 -19.50 13.60
N ALA A 188 -12.20 -19.33 12.28
CA ALA A 188 -11.27 -18.55 11.46
C ALA A 188 -11.25 -17.06 11.84
N MET A 189 -12.33 -16.55 12.43
CA MET A 189 -12.42 -15.17 12.91
C MET A 189 -11.94 -15.03 14.36
N THR A 190 -12.25 -15.99 15.24
CA THR A 190 -11.99 -15.91 16.69
C THR A 190 -10.64 -16.45 17.12
N GLU A 191 -10.03 -17.34 16.34
CA GLU A 191 -8.69 -17.88 16.62
C GLU A 191 -7.61 -17.09 15.88
N SER A 192 -6.38 -17.11 16.42
CA SER A 192 -5.20 -16.49 15.79
C SER A 192 -4.66 -17.35 14.65
N VAL A 193 -5.42 -17.45 13.54
CA VAL A 193 -5.07 -18.29 12.39
C VAL A 193 -4.02 -17.66 11.45
N LEU A 194 -3.82 -16.34 11.53
CA LEU A 194 -2.89 -15.60 10.67
C LEU A 194 -1.50 -15.61 11.26
N THR A 195 -0.51 -16.15 10.54
CA THR A 195 0.85 -16.32 11.04
C THR A 195 1.82 -15.29 10.46
N ALA A 196 2.90 -14.99 11.20
CA ALA A 196 3.94 -14.07 10.72
C ALA A 196 4.68 -14.64 9.48
N ASP A 197 4.91 -15.95 9.46
CA ASP A 197 5.69 -16.61 8.40
C ASP A 197 4.92 -16.85 7.11
N ARG A 198 3.59 -16.69 7.12
CA ARG A 198 2.71 -16.90 5.96
C ARG A 198 1.97 -15.61 5.60
N TYR A 199 0.86 -15.29 6.25
CA TYR A 199 0.15 -14.01 6.06
C TYR A 199 1.10 -12.80 6.25
N GLY A 200 1.93 -12.84 7.30
CA GLY A 200 2.89 -11.80 7.63
C GLY A 200 4.02 -11.59 6.62
N ALA A 201 4.35 -12.62 5.85
CA ALA A 201 5.47 -12.61 4.90
C ALA A 201 5.08 -12.03 3.53
N VAL A 202 3.79 -11.95 3.23
CA VAL A 202 3.30 -11.36 1.98
C VAL A 202 3.47 -9.83 2.03
N ARG A 203 3.98 -9.23 0.94
CA ARG A 203 4.04 -7.77 0.78
C ARG A 203 2.62 -7.20 0.81
N ARG A 204 2.40 -6.15 1.60
CA ARG A 204 1.07 -5.58 1.84
C ARG A 204 1.07 -4.08 1.61
N ALA A 205 -0.01 -3.59 1.02
CA ALA A 205 -0.29 -2.18 0.88
C ALA A 205 -1.69 -1.85 1.42
N CYS A 206 -1.84 -0.73 2.11
CA CYS A 206 -3.11 -0.17 2.54
C CYS A 206 -3.40 1.08 1.71
N VAL A 207 -4.52 1.07 0.98
CA VAL A 207 -5.00 2.21 0.20
C VAL A 207 -6.12 2.88 0.96
N VAL A 208 -5.83 4.06 1.49
CA VAL A 208 -6.74 4.89 2.28
C VAL A 208 -7.62 5.71 1.35
N THR A 209 -8.91 5.77 1.65
CA THR A 209 -9.88 6.62 0.94
C THR A 209 -10.19 7.85 1.79
N GLU A 210 -9.79 9.04 1.33
CA GLU A 210 -9.75 10.24 2.18
C GLU A 210 -11.13 10.73 2.63
N GLU A 211 -12.15 10.59 1.80
CA GLU A 211 -13.50 11.06 2.06
C GLU A 211 -14.47 9.92 2.42
N ASP A 212 -13.92 8.83 2.96
CA ASP A 212 -14.69 7.69 3.47
C ASP A 212 -15.53 8.10 4.68
N ALA A 213 -16.83 8.14 4.47
CA ALA A 213 -17.80 8.39 5.53
C ALA A 213 -18.14 7.10 6.31
N THR A 214 -17.83 5.90 5.82
CA THR A 214 -18.04 4.66 6.57
C THR A 214 -16.97 4.47 7.62
N TRP A 215 -15.70 4.55 7.23
CA TRP A 215 -14.57 4.34 8.13
C TRP A 215 -13.51 5.41 7.92
N ALA A 216 -13.35 6.29 8.90
CA ALA A 216 -12.54 7.49 8.78
C ALA A 216 -11.10 7.17 8.32
N ALA A 217 -10.57 8.00 7.41
CA ALA A 217 -9.22 7.85 6.88
C ALA A 217 -8.13 7.80 7.97
N GLU A 218 -8.32 8.50 9.09
CA GLU A 218 -7.43 8.41 10.25
C GLU A 218 -7.44 7.01 10.88
N SER A 219 -8.62 6.40 11.05
CA SER A 219 -8.74 5.03 11.56
C SER A 219 -8.12 4.01 10.61
N GLN A 220 -8.28 4.18 9.29
CA GLN A 220 -7.62 3.34 8.29
C GLN A 220 -6.09 3.40 8.42
N ARG A 221 -5.51 4.61 8.55
CA ARG A 221 -4.07 4.79 8.79
C ARG A 221 -3.63 4.21 10.15
N ARG A 222 -4.43 4.38 11.19
CA ARG A 222 -4.17 3.83 12.54
C ARG A 222 -4.17 2.31 12.54
N MET A 223 -5.00 1.66 11.73
CA MET A 223 -4.93 0.23 11.51
C MET A 223 -3.62 -0.13 10.80
N ALA A 224 -3.28 0.58 9.72
CA ALA A 224 -2.09 0.28 8.93
C ALA A 224 -0.79 0.36 9.75
N SER A 225 -0.68 1.34 10.65
CA SER A 225 0.50 1.50 11.52
C SER A 225 0.74 0.34 12.49
N ARG A 226 -0.26 -0.51 12.74
CA ARG A 226 -0.12 -1.70 13.58
C ARG A 226 0.44 -2.91 12.84
N CYS A 227 0.61 -2.82 11.52
CA CYS A 227 1.09 -3.90 10.68
C CYS A 227 2.50 -3.55 10.13
N PRO A 228 3.56 -4.25 10.58
CA PRO A 228 4.91 -3.97 10.12
C PRO A 228 5.08 -4.15 8.61
N GLY A 229 5.80 -3.21 7.97
CA GLY A 229 6.17 -3.29 6.56
C GLY A 229 5.02 -3.06 5.57
N VAL A 230 3.90 -2.47 6.01
CA VAL A 230 2.79 -2.11 5.12
C VAL A 230 3.06 -0.77 4.44
N GLU A 231 2.97 -0.76 3.11
CA GLU A 231 2.96 0.48 2.32
C GLU A 231 1.61 1.17 2.45
N VAL A 232 1.60 2.48 2.69
CA VAL A 232 0.35 3.25 2.79
C VAL A 232 0.27 4.21 1.62
N ALA A 233 -0.80 4.08 0.84
CA ALA A 233 -1.16 4.99 -0.24
C ALA A 233 -2.54 5.60 0.05
N ALA A 234 -2.87 6.69 -0.63
CA ALA A 234 -4.15 7.37 -0.47
C ALA A 234 -4.81 7.64 -1.82
N VAL A 235 -6.15 7.68 -1.82
CA VAL A 235 -6.96 8.09 -2.96
C VAL A 235 -7.82 9.27 -2.52
N GLU A 236 -7.43 10.46 -2.96
CA GLU A 236 -8.21 11.68 -2.76
C GLU A 236 -9.50 11.68 -3.60
N GLY A 237 -10.54 12.31 -3.08
CA GLY A 237 -11.87 12.39 -3.68
C GLY A 237 -12.70 11.10 -3.59
N ALA A 238 -12.18 10.04 -2.96
CA ALA A 238 -12.82 8.74 -2.87
C ALA A 238 -13.73 8.63 -1.65
N ASP A 239 -14.96 8.15 -1.86
CA ASP A 239 -15.79 7.58 -0.80
C ASP A 239 -15.32 6.17 -0.42
N HIS A 240 -16.11 5.44 0.37
CA HIS A 240 -15.82 4.04 0.72
C HIS A 240 -15.80 3.12 -0.52
N MET A 241 -16.30 3.59 -1.67
CA MET A 241 -16.41 2.85 -2.91
C MET A 241 -15.52 3.47 -4.01
N PRO A 242 -14.18 3.48 -3.85
CA PRO A 242 -13.25 4.14 -4.79
C PRO A 242 -13.28 3.54 -6.20
N MET A 243 -13.73 2.29 -6.35
CA MET A 243 -13.97 1.66 -7.65
C MET A 243 -15.15 2.27 -8.42
N PHE A 244 -15.95 3.12 -7.78
CA PHE A 244 -17.06 3.87 -8.35
C PHE A 244 -16.78 5.38 -8.38
N SER A 245 -16.42 5.98 -7.24
CA SER A 245 -16.21 7.43 -7.12
C SER A 245 -14.96 7.92 -7.86
N THR A 246 -13.85 7.16 -7.80
CA THR A 246 -12.56 7.56 -8.39
C THR A 246 -11.82 6.41 -9.10
N PRO A 247 -12.46 5.65 -10.01
CA PRO A 247 -11.93 4.39 -10.55
C PRO A 247 -10.60 4.53 -11.29
N HIS A 248 -10.37 5.66 -11.96
CA HIS A 248 -9.10 5.93 -12.65
C HIS A 248 -7.95 6.20 -11.68
N ARG A 249 -8.20 6.94 -10.58
CA ARG A 249 -7.20 7.19 -9.54
C ARG A 249 -6.85 5.91 -8.80
N LEU A 250 -7.87 5.13 -8.44
CA LEU A 250 -7.66 3.82 -7.85
C LEU A 250 -6.84 2.91 -8.77
N ALA A 251 -7.17 2.85 -10.07
CA ALA A 251 -6.41 2.05 -11.03
C ALA A 251 -4.94 2.48 -11.09
N ALA A 252 -4.65 3.78 -11.11
CA ALA A 252 -3.28 4.32 -11.12
C ALA A 252 -2.49 3.84 -9.89
N VAL A 253 -3.06 4.02 -8.68
CA VAL A 253 -2.43 3.56 -7.43
C VAL A 253 -2.20 2.05 -7.42
N LEU A 254 -3.17 1.25 -7.89
CA LEU A 254 -3.03 -0.20 -7.95
C LEU A 254 -1.93 -0.64 -8.93
N MET A 255 -1.81 0.03 -10.08
CA MET A 255 -0.76 -0.25 -11.06
C MET A 255 0.61 0.17 -10.52
N GLU A 256 0.71 1.31 -9.84
CA GLU A 256 1.95 1.75 -9.19
C GLU A 256 2.44 0.75 -8.13
N ILE A 257 1.54 0.31 -7.24
CA ILE A 257 1.86 -0.71 -6.23
C ILE A 257 2.30 -2.03 -6.87
N ALA A 258 1.64 -2.42 -7.98
CA ALA A 258 1.96 -3.63 -8.72
C ALA A 258 3.26 -3.54 -9.53
N ASP A 259 3.63 -2.36 -10.00
CA ASP A 259 4.89 -2.08 -10.70
C ASP A 259 6.07 -2.04 -9.71
N ASN A 260 5.84 -1.57 -8.48
CA ASN A 260 6.80 -1.63 -7.37
C ASN A 260 7.03 -3.07 -6.85
N VAL A 261 6.36 -4.08 -7.40
CA VAL A 261 6.72 -5.48 -7.16
C VAL A 261 8.06 -5.73 -7.84
N ILE A 262 9.14 -5.65 -7.06
CA ILE A 262 10.46 -6.13 -7.45
C ILE A 262 10.30 -7.62 -7.76
N GLU A 263 10.23 -7.97 -9.04
CA GLU A 263 10.41 -9.35 -9.48
C GLU A 263 11.82 -9.75 -9.07
N THR A 264 11.91 -10.51 -7.98
CA THR A 264 13.09 -11.28 -7.66
C THR A 264 13.17 -12.39 -8.70
N THR A 265 13.76 -12.09 -9.86
CA THR A 265 14.36 -13.15 -10.66
C THR A 265 15.47 -13.70 -9.79
N SER A 266 15.23 -14.86 -9.18
CA SER A 266 16.31 -15.66 -8.61
C SER A 266 17.30 -15.92 -9.75
N GLY A 267 18.39 -15.16 -9.79
CA GLY A 267 19.58 -15.59 -10.51
C GLY A 267 19.97 -16.98 -10.01
N ASP A 268 20.55 -17.78 -10.91
CA ASP A 268 20.75 -19.24 -10.85
C ASP A 268 21.52 -19.84 -9.65
N ASP A 269 21.57 -19.19 -8.48
CA ASP A 269 22.21 -19.72 -7.26
C ASP A 269 21.23 -19.77 -6.06
N PRO A 270 20.67 -20.95 -5.73
CA PRO A 270 19.77 -21.13 -4.60
C PRO A 270 20.42 -20.96 -3.21
N GLN A 271 21.74 -20.72 -3.11
CA GLN A 271 22.41 -20.49 -1.83
C GLN A 271 22.62 -19.01 -1.48
N ARG A 272 22.43 -18.08 -2.42
CA ARG A 272 22.55 -16.62 -2.17
C ARG A 272 21.54 -15.82 -2.99
N PRO A 273 20.31 -15.57 -2.49
CA PRO A 273 19.35 -14.73 -3.19
C PRO A 273 19.92 -13.31 -3.36
N CYS A 274 20.09 -12.90 -4.61
CA CYS A 274 20.58 -11.56 -4.95
C CYS A 274 19.40 -10.57 -4.92
N LYS A 275 19.37 -9.67 -3.94
CA LYS A 275 18.39 -8.57 -3.89
C LYS A 275 18.83 -7.49 -4.89
N THR A 276 18.19 -7.46 -6.06
CA THR A 276 18.32 -6.36 -7.03
C THR A 276 17.11 -5.44 -6.95
N PHE A 277 17.32 -4.15 -7.14
CA PHE A 277 16.27 -3.13 -7.22
C PHE A 277 16.37 -2.37 -8.54
N LEU A 278 15.25 -1.83 -9.00
CA LEU A 278 15.18 -0.95 -10.16
C LEU A 278 14.33 0.25 -9.79
N LEU A 279 14.82 1.46 -10.08
CA LEU A 279 14.08 2.68 -9.83
C LEU A 279 13.05 2.87 -10.95
N GLY A 280 11.78 3.06 -10.57
CA GLY A 280 10.68 3.23 -11.51
C GLY A 280 10.73 4.58 -12.24
N PRO A 281 10.14 4.69 -13.44
CA PRO A 281 10.14 5.93 -14.24
C PRO A 281 9.57 7.15 -13.50
N GLU A 282 8.50 6.97 -12.72
CA GLU A 282 7.86 8.04 -11.96
C GLU A 282 8.73 8.50 -10.79
N TYR A 283 9.36 7.57 -10.08
CA TYR A 283 10.34 7.90 -9.04
C TYR A 283 11.53 8.65 -9.65
N MET A 284 12.08 8.17 -10.76
CA MET A 284 13.16 8.86 -11.47
C MET A 284 12.73 10.27 -11.89
N ALA A 285 11.52 10.44 -12.42
CA ALA A 285 10.99 11.73 -12.84
C ALA A 285 10.80 12.71 -11.67
N GLN A 286 10.30 12.24 -10.52
CA GLN A 286 9.93 13.11 -9.41
C GLN A 286 11.06 13.37 -8.41
N ARG A 287 12.11 12.56 -8.42
CA ARG A 287 13.14 12.57 -7.37
C ARG A 287 14.58 12.69 -7.87
N LEU A 288 14.90 12.13 -9.04
CA LEU A 288 16.27 12.12 -9.58
C LEU A 288 16.46 13.02 -10.80
N TYR A 289 15.42 13.18 -11.60
CA TYR A 289 15.40 13.97 -12.83
C TYR A 289 14.35 15.09 -12.78
N GLN A 290 13.95 15.51 -11.57
CA GLN A 290 12.87 16.48 -11.32
C GLN A 290 13.13 17.85 -11.92
N LEU A 291 14.41 18.24 -12.03
CA LEU A 291 14.85 19.47 -12.70
C LEU A 291 15.53 19.20 -14.04
N SER A 292 15.67 17.93 -14.44
CA SER A 292 16.35 17.58 -15.68
C SER A 292 15.41 17.74 -16.88
N PRO A 293 15.95 18.04 -18.08
CA PRO A 293 15.18 18.01 -19.31
C PRO A 293 14.51 16.64 -19.54
N PRO A 294 13.32 16.60 -20.16
CA PRO A 294 12.61 15.35 -20.43
C PRO A 294 13.43 14.33 -21.25
N GLU A 295 14.34 14.81 -22.10
CA GLU A 295 15.24 13.98 -22.90
C GLU A 295 16.19 13.16 -22.02
N ASP A 296 16.68 13.73 -20.93
CA ASP A 296 17.61 13.07 -20.01
C ASP A 296 16.89 12.00 -19.19
N LEU A 297 15.67 12.28 -18.72
CA LEU A 297 14.81 11.28 -18.09
C LEU A 297 14.49 10.13 -19.06
N THR A 298 14.18 10.46 -20.32
CA THR A 298 13.91 9.45 -21.36
C THR A 298 15.14 8.56 -21.58
N LEU A 299 16.32 9.15 -21.72
CA LEU A 299 17.56 8.40 -21.86
C LEU A 299 17.85 7.54 -20.61
N ALA A 300 17.67 8.10 -19.42
CA ALA A 300 17.92 7.41 -18.16
C ALA A 300 17.00 6.20 -17.96
N THR A 301 15.71 6.34 -18.26
CA THR A 301 14.74 5.24 -18.19
C THR A 301 15.04 4.13 -19.20
N MET A 302 15.68 4.43 -20.34
CA MET A 302 16.14 3.41 -21.30
C MET A 302 17.40 2.67 -20.85
N LEU A 303 18.27 3.35 -20.10
CA LEU A 303 19.60 2.85 -19.74
C LEU A 303 19.66 2.24 -18.33
N VAL A 304 18.72 2.55 -17.45
CA VAL A 304 18.70 2.04 -16.08
C VAL A 304 18.65 0.50 -16.07
N ARG A 305 19.44 -0.11 -15.18
CA ARG A 305 19.56 -1.56 -15.03
C ARG A 305 19.32 -1.97 -13.58
N PRO A 306 18.77 -3.17 -13.33
CA PRO A 306 18.62 -3.69 -11.98
C PRO A 306 19.98 -3.66 -11.27
N SER A 307 20.03 -2.97 -10.13
CA SER A 307 21.23 -2.76 -9.35
C SER A 307 21.16 -3.58 -8.07
N ARG A 308 22.29 -4.14 -7.64
CA ARG A 308 22.36 -4.94 -6.42
C ARG A 308 22.58 -4.02 -5.22
N GLN A 309 21.87 -4.27 -4.12
CA GLN A 309 22.24 -3.69 -2.82
C GLN A 309 23.33 -4.55 -2.18
N PHE A 310 24.46 -3.92 -1.85
CA PHE A 310 25.62 -4.56 -1.22
C PHE A 310 25.63 -4.37 0.31
N VAL A 311 24.47 -4.14 0.92
CA VAL A 311 24.37 -3.84 2.37
C VAL A 311 24.92 -4.99 3.23
N ASP A 312 24.80 -6.24 2.75
CA ASP A 312 25.33 -7.43 3.40
C ASP A 312 26.79 -7.76 2.99
N ASP A 313 27.43 -6.92 2.16
CA ASP A 313 28.83 -7.11 1.75
C ASP A 313 29.76 -6.70 2.88
N ALA A 314 30.76 -7.54 3.18
CA ALA A 314 31.74 -7.26 4.23
C ALA A 314 32.53 -5.97 3.99
N ALA A 315 32.63 -5.49 2.74
CA ALA A 315 33.22 -4.19 2.44
C ALA A 315 32.33 -3.00 2.87
N MET A 316 31.02 -3.20 2.98
CA MET A 316 30.04 -2.19 3.42
C MET A 316 29.78 -2.25 4.93
N SER A 317 29.85 -3.43 5.54
CA SER A 317 29.56 -3.66 6.97
C SER A 317 30.81 -3.86 7.85
N GLY A 318 32.00 -3.95 7.25
CA GLY A 318 33.24 -4.23 7.97
C GLY A 318 33.77 -3.00 8.69
N GLU A 319 33.86 -3.07 10.03
CA GLU A 319 34.63 -2.09 10.81
C GLU A 319 36.08 -2.04 10.30
N GLY A 320 36.53 -0.86 9.87
CA GLY A 320 37.93 -0.61 9.49
C GLY A 320 38.26 -0.59 7.99
N VAL A 321 37.27 -0.69 7.09
CA VAL A 321 37.52 -0.48 5.64
C VAL A 321 37.88 0.98 5.35
N LEU A 322 37.16 1.92 5.97
CA LEU A 322 37.46 3.35 5.94
C LEU A 322 38.09 3.75 7.27
N THR A 323 39.38 4.12 7.25
CA THR A 323 40.11 4.55 8.46
C THR A 323 40.47 6.02 8.40
N VAL A 324 40.68 6.64 9.56
CA VAL A 324 41.09 8.05 9.67
C VAL A 324 42.44 8.28 8.98
N GLU A 325 43.38 7.34 9.10
CA GLU A 325 44.73 7.47 8.52
C GLU A 325 44.76 7.35 7.00
N ARG A 326 43.73 6.74 6.38
CA ARG A 326 43.65 6.53 4.92
C ARG A 326 42.58 7.40 4.30
N TYR A 327 41.32 7.10 4.60
CA TYR A 327 40.20 7.84 4.08
C TYR A 327 40.25 9.25 4.67
N GLY A 328 40.33 9.39 6.00
CA GLY A 328 40.33 10.69 6.69
C GLY A 328 41.43 11.67 6.25
N ALA A 329 42.59 11.19 5.79
CA ALA A 329 43.73 12.01 5.37
C ALA A 329 43.58 12.77 4.04
N VAL A 330 42.54 12.47 3.25
CA VAL A 330 42.27 13.14 1.96
C VAL A 330 41.31 14.31 2.18
N SER A 331 41.65 15.50 1.68
CA SER A 331 40.73 16.64 1.61
C SER A 331 39.52 16.29 0.75
N ARG A 332 38.31 16.54 1.27
CA ARG A 332 37.04 16.25 0.60
C ARG A 332 36.20 17.52 0.52
N VAL A 333 35.51 17.67 -0.60
CA VAL A 333 34.48 18.69 -0.79
C VAL A 333 33.16 17.97 -1.03
N TYR A 334 32.14 18.33 -0.25
CA TYR A 334 30.76 17.90 -0.47
C TYR A 334 30.01 19.03 -1.15
N VAL A 335 29.54 18.80 -2.38
CA VAL A 335 28.72 19.77 -3.12
C VAL A 335 27.28 19.54 -2.74
N LEU A 336 26.65 20.57 -2.19
CA LEU A 336 25.27 20.50 -1.75
C LEU A 336 24.33 20.90 -2.89
N ALA A 337 23.34 20.06 -3.15
CA ALA A 337 22.28 20.34 -4.11
C ALA A 337 21.01 20.73 -3.35
N GLU A 338 20.71 22.04 -3.29
CA GLU A 338 19.61 22.56 -2.48
C GLU A 338 18.22 22.07 -2.95
N GLU A 339 18.08 21.84 -4.26
CA GLU A 339 16.84 21.40 -4.89
C GLU A 339 16.79 19.88 -5.16
N ASP A 340 17.64 19.11 -4.48
CA ASP A 340 17.60 17.65 -4.55
C ASP A 340 16.34 17.12 -3.83
N ALA A 341 15.41 16.54 -4.61
CA ALA A 341 14.18 15.96 -4.09
C ALA A 341 14.36 14.55 -3.51
N SER A 342 15.52 13.92 -3.72
CA SER A 342 15.89 12.63 -3.13
C SER A 342 16.49 12.80 -1.74
N TRP A 343 17.36 13.80 -1.53
CA TRP A 343 18.02 14.07 -0.26
C TRP A 343 17.89 15.53 0.15
N SER A 344 17.31 15.79 1.33
CA SER A 344 17.17 17.16 1.81
C SER A 344 18.54 17.82 2.06
N PRO A 345 18.64 19.16 1.95
CA PRO A 345 19.86 19.90 2.27
C PRO A 345 20.42 19.57 3.66
N GLU A 346 19.55 19.43 4.66
CA GLU A 346 19.92 19.08 6.03
C GLU A 346 20.53 17.68 6.10
N PHE A 347 19.95 16.72 5.37
CA PHE A 347 20.50 15.37 5.29
C PHE A 347 21.86 15.33 4.58
N GLN A 348 22.04 16.12 3.52
CA GLN A 348 23.31 16.27 2.81
C GLN A 348 24.41 16.86 3.72
N LEU A 349 24.10 17.93 4.48
CA LEU A 349 25.03 18.50 5.47
C LEU A 349 25.39 17.51 6.57
N ARG A 350 24.41 16.72 7.02
CA ARG A 350 24.64 15.67 8.02
C ARG A 350 25.54 14.56 7.50
N MET A 351 25.40 14.15 6.23
CA MET A 351 26.32 13.20 5.62
C MET A 351 27.75 13.75 5.51
N ALA A 352 27.90 15.06 5.26
CA ALA A 352 29.20 15.72 5.26
C ALA A 352 29.82 15.74 6.67
N SER A 353 29.03 16.00 7.72
CA SER A 353 29.52 16.06 9.11
C SER A 353 29.98 14.71 9.67
N TRP A 354 29.44 13.59 9.17
CA TRP A 354 29.91 12.25 9.51
C TRP A 354 31.35 11.97 9.07
N ASN A 355 31.91 12.82 8.21
CA ASN A 355 33.25 12.67 7.62
C ASN A 355 34.14 13.86 8.00
N PRO A 356 34.89 13.80 9.12
CA PRO A 356 35.78 14.88 9.56
C PRO A 356 36.75 15.33 8.45
N GLY A 357 36.94 16.63 8.28
CA GLY A 357 37.80 17.20 7.22
C GLY A 357 37.12 17.35 5.85
N THR A 358 35.79 17.27 5.80
CA THR A 358 35.00 17.56 4.59
C THR A 358 34.46 18.98 4.64
N GLU A 359 34.73 19.78 3.61
CA GLU A 359 34.17 21.12 3.44
C GLU A 359 32.87 21.03 2.63
N ALA A 360 31.78 21.63 3.10
CA ALA A 360 30.51 21.69 2.37
C ALA A 360 30.39 23.03 1.64
N ALA A 361 29.99 23.01 0.36
CA ALA A 361 29.78 24.22 -0.44
C ALA A 361 28.47 24.15 -1.23
N GLY A 362 27.72 25.26 -1.27
CA GLY A 362 26.44 25.43 -1.99
C GLY A 362 26.41 26.72 -2.82
N GLU A 363 25.49 26.80 -3.79
CA GLU A 363 25.41 27.93 -4.74
C GLU A 363 24.64 29.14 -4.16
N ALA A 364 25.44 30.12 -3.69
CA ALA A 364 25.22 31.57 -3.57
C ALA A 364 24.65 32.18 -2.27
N ALA A 365 25.55 32.43 -1.30
CA ALA A 365 25.97 33.78 -0.90
C ALA A 365 27.27 33.70 -0.07
N ASP A 366 28.19 34.66 -0.25
CA ASP A 366 29.47 34.80 0.44
C ASP A 366 29.58 34.16 1.85
N GLY A 367 30.37 33.09 1.98
CA GLY A 367 30.79 32.56 3.27
C GLY A 367 31.09 31.06 3.26
N VAL A 368 32.37 30.69 3.37
CA VAL A 368 32.77 29.32 3.73
C VAL A 368 32.50 29.16 5.23
N GLU A 369 31.50 28.37 5.63
CA GLU A 369 31.32 28.00 7.04
C GLU A 369 32.18 26.77 7.36
N HIS A 370 33.22 26.97 8.17
CA HIS A 370 33.93 25.88 8.84
C HIS A 370 33.06 25.33 9.97
N VAL A 371 32.71 24.04 9.88
CA VAL A 371 32.05 23.34 10.99
C VAL A 371 33.11 23.01 12.05
N GLU A 372 33.09 23.77 13.14
CA GLU A 372 34.01 23.57 14.27
C GLU A 372 33.80 22.20 14.96
N PRO A 373 34.86 21.56 15.48
CA PRO A 373 34.79 20.20 16.04
C PRO A 373 33.82 20.03 17.21
N GLU A 374 33.62 21.08 18.01
CA GLU A 374 32.70 21.07 19.15
C GLU A 374 31.23 21.07 18.70
N ARG A 375 30.92 21.79 17.62
CA ARG A 375 29.57 21.81 17.01
C ARG A 375 29.25 20.48 16.32
N ALA A 376 30.25 19.78 15.79
CA ALA A 376 30.11 18.44 15.24
C ALA A 376 29.86 17.36 16.31
N ALA A 377 30.29 17.57 17.55
CA ALA A 377 30.02 16.67 18.67
C ALA A 377 28.60 16.86 19.24
N GLU A 378 28.11 18.09 19.31
CA GLU A 378 26.71 18.41 19.66
C GLU A 378 25.75 17.81 18.62
N LEU A 379 26.01 18.01 17.32
CA LEU A 379 25.21 17.44 16.23
C LEU A 379 25.28 15.90 16.16
N ARG A 380 26.34 15.28 16.70
CA ARG A 380 26.42 13.81 16.86
C ARG A 380 25.54 13.31 18.00
N GLY A 381 25.49 14.03 19.13
CA GLY A 381 24.62 13.70 20.25
C GLY A 381 23.14 13.84 19.89
N GLU A 382 22.78 14.92 19.20
CA GLU A 382 21.44 15.13 18.66
C GLU A 382 21.07 14.09 17.59
N ALA A 383 22.04 13.56 16.82
CA ALA A 383 21.82 12.51 15.83
C ALA A 383 21.71 11.10 16.44
N GLU A 384 22.29 10.81 17.61
CA GLU A 384 22.02 9.55 18.33
C GLU A 384 20.62 9.59 18.94
N GLU A 385 20.16 10.76 19.42
CA GLU A 385 18.79 10.97 19.91
C GLU A 385 17.76 11.01 18.75
N GLU A 386 18.11 11.57 17.58
CA GLU A 386 17.27 11.58 16.37
C GLU A 386 17.36 10.27 15.57
N ALA A 387 18.42 9.48 15.70
CA ALA A 387 18.46 8.09 15.20
C ALA A 387 17.61 7.17 16.07
N ASP A 388 17.53 7.41 17.38
CA ASP A 388 16.59 6.74 18.28
C ASP A 388 15.15 7.26 18.07
N GLU A 389 14.91 8.55 17.79
CA GLU A 389 13.59 9.10 17.38
C GLU A 389 13.23 8.76 15.91
N ASN A 390 14.16 8.49 15.00
CA ASN A 390 13.87 7.96 13.65
C ASN A 390 13.76 6.42 13.64
N HIS A 391 14.29 5.72 14.65
CA HIS A 391 13.91 4.33 14.95
C HIS A 391 12.57 4.27 15.72
N HIS A 392 12.25 5.31 16.50
CA HIS A 392 11.03 5.43 17.31
C HIS A 392 10.32 6.79 17.12
N GLY A 393 9.75 7.00 15.93
CA GLY A 393 8.63 7.91 15.69
C GLY A 393 8.89 9.42 15.58
N LYS A 394 8.69 9.95 14.37
CA LYS A 394 7.97 11.20 13.98
C LYS A 394 7.94 11.21 12.44
N THR A 395 6.92 11.67 11.71
CA THR A 395 5.95 12.72 12.02
C THR A 395 4.71 12.56 11.13
N LEU A 396 3.54 12.69 11.74
CA LEU A 396 2.43 13.44 11.15
C LEU A 396 2.87 14.90 11.04
N VAL A 397 2.80 15.52 9.85
CA VAL A 397 2.64 16.98 9.77
C VAL A 397 1.42 17.28 8.93
N GLU A 398 0.48 17.93 9.61
CA GLU A 398 -0.80 18.45 9.15
C GLU A 398 -0.63 19.40 7.96
N ASN A 399 -1.52 19.31 6.97
CA ASN A 399 -1.71 20.38 5.98
C ASN A 399 -3.11 20.97 6.12
N ARG A 400 -3.16 22.25 6.51
CA ARG A 400 -4.35 23.11 6.35
C ARG A 400 -4.39 23.69 4.92
N PRO A 401 -5.58 24.05 4.42
CA PRO A 401 -5.80 24.30 3.00
C PRO A 401 -5.58 25.77 2.62
N LEU A 402 -5.08 26.02 1.40
CA LEU A 402 -5.16 27.32 0.75
C LEU A 402 -6.13 27.26 -0.43
N VAL A 403 -7.24 27.98 -0.27
CA VAL A 403 -8.22 28.33 -1.30
C VAL A 403 -7.85 29.71 -1.87
N SER A 404 -8.07 29.88 -3.19
CA SER A 404 -8.03 31.12 -4.01
C SER A 404 -6.61 31.69 -4.27
N VAL A 405 -6.21 32.11 -5.47
CA VAL A 405 -6.88 32.94 -6.49
C VAL A 405 -6.24 32.65 -7.87
N LEU A 406 -7.03 32.41 -8.91
CA LEU A 406 -6.63 32.67 -10.30
C LEU A 406 -7.85 33.25 -11.05
N GLU A 407 -7.99 34.57 -10.97
CA GLU A 407 -8.57 35.37 -12.05
C GLU A 407 -7.42 35.77 -12.99
N GLY A 408 -7.60 35.58 -14.29
CA GLY A 408 -6.86 36.29 -15.34
C GLY A 408 -5.70 35.53 -16.00
N LEU A 409 -6.02 34.65 -16.95
CA LEU A 409 -5.72 34.78 -18.39
C LEU A 409 -6.16 33.54 -19.16
#